data_AF-A0A6L9ZQ45-F1
#
_entry.id   AF-A0A6L9ZQ45-F1
#
_cell.length_a   1.000
_cell.length_b   1.000
_cell.length_c   1.000
_cell.angle_alpha   90.00
_cell.angle_beta   90.00
_cell.angle_gamma   90.00
#
_symmetry.space_group_name_H-M   'P 1'
#
loop_
_entity.id
_entity.type
_entity.pdbx_description
1 polymer ?
#
loop_
_entity_poly.entity_id
_entity_poly.type
_entity_poly.pdbx_seq_one_letter_code
_entity_poly.pdbx_strand_id
1 'polypeptide(L)'
;MLRIPKQQLEWAEKSLASSQAQTAKMRIVMGHLPFYAVAPTKNKMGDVLAKADELITMLEKYNVHLYISGHHHAYFPAYKGNLKLLYSGALGSGPRTLIGSNLSPRNTLTVVDINLEENKSFYTTYDMNSLAVVNPQELPEKITGINGSVLREKEA
;
A
#
# COMPACT_ATOMS: atom_id res chain seq x y z
N MET A 1 -14.44 10.30 -1.33
CA MET A 1 -13.04 10.02 -0.94
C MET A 1 -12.67 10.95 0.19
N LEU A 2 -11.85 10.54 1.15
CA LEU A 2 -11.44 11.35 2.29
C LEU A 2 -10.30 12.29 1.91
N ARG A 3 -10.41 13.57 2.26
CA ARG A 3 -9.38 14.56 1.99
C ARG A 3 -8.46 14.68 3.20
N ILE A 4 -7.15 14.69 2.94
CA ILE A 4 -6.15 15.03 3.96
C ILE A 4 -6.24 16.55 4.22
N PRO A 5 -6.31 17.01 5.48
CA PRO A 5 -6.26 18.43 5.79
C PRO A 5 -5.02 19.09 5.18
N LYS A 6 -5.17 20.29 4.61
CA LYS A 6 -4.09 21.00 3.91
C LYS A 6 -2.81 21.12 4.75
N GLN A 7 -2.95 21.49 6.02
CA GLN A 7 -1.81 21.62 6.95
C GLN A 7 -1.04 20.31 7.16
N GLN A 8 -1.73 19.17 7.18
CA GLN A 8 -1.10 17.86 7.30
C GLN A 8 -0.34 17.49 6.01
N LEU A 9 -0.88 17.85 4.86
CA LEU A 9 -0.20 17.63 3.57
C LEU A 9 1.04 18.53 3.43
N GLU A 10 0.94 19.80 3.81
CA GLU A 10 2.07 20.74 3.84
C GLU A 10 3.16 20.29 4.81
N TRP A 11 2.78 19.78 5.99
CA TRP A 11 3.71 19.18 6.94
C TRP A 11 4.42 17.97 6.33
N ALA A 12 3.68 17.05 5.71
CA ALA A 12 4.26 15.85 5.09
C ALA A 12 5.23 16.22 3.96
N GLU A 13 4.87 17.16 3.09
CA GLU A 13 5.74 17.65 2.02
C GLU A 13 6.99 18.33 2.59
N LYS A 14 6.86 19.16 3.64
CA LYS A 14 8.00 19.79 4.31
C LYS A 14 8.93 18.76 4.96
N SER A 15 8.39 17.72 5.58
CA SER A 15 9.16 16.63 6.17
C SER A 15 9.94 15.87 5.10
N LEU A 16 9.29 15.55 3.97
CA LEU A 16 9.94 14.89 2.84
C LEU A 16 10.99 15.78 2.16
N ALA A 17 10.79 17.09 2.13
CA ALA A 17 11.75 18.06 1.58
C ALA A 17 12.94 18.36 2.50
N SER A 18 12.92 17.93 3.76
CA SER A 18 13.99 18.21 4.72
C SER A 18 15.33 17.60 4.29
N SER A 19 16.45 18.23 4.66
CA SER A 19 17.79 17.71 4.35
C SER A 19 17.98 16.27 4.83
N GLN A 20 17.45 15.93 6.01
CA GLN A 20 17.51 14.56 6.54
C GLN A 20 16.78 13.56 5.65
N ALA A 21 15.56 13.89 5.17
CA ALA A 21 14.83 13.01 4.27
C ALA A 21 15.50 12.93 2.88
N GLN A 22 16.11 14.02 2.42
CA GLN A 22 16.80 14.05 1.13
C GLN A 22 18.15 13.30 1.13
N THR A 23 18.81 13.17 2.28
CA THR A 23 20.03 12.36 2.43
C THR A 23 19.77 10.92 2.88
N ALA A 24 18.52 10.58 3.24
CA ALA A 24 18.16 9.21 3.60
C ALA A 24 18.25 8.27 2.39
N LYS A 25 18.81 7.08 2.59
CA LYS A 25 18.90 6.05 1.55
C LYS A 25 17.53 5.56 1.06
N MET A 26 16.53 5.57 1.95
CA MET A 26 15.17 5.13 1.66
C MET A 26 14.16 5.97 2.46
N ARG A 27 13.00 6.23 1.84
CA ARG A 27 11.87 6.93 2.46
C ARG A 27 10.62 6.06 2.40
N ILE A 28 10.00 5.81 3.54
CA ILE A 28 8.77 5.03 3.66
C ILE A 28 7.71 5.93 4.30
N VAL A 29 6.51 5.92 3.73
CA VAL A 29 5.36 6.66 4.25
C VAL A 29 4.30 5.66 4.70
N MET A 30 3.66 5.94 5.84
CA MET A 30 2.59 5.10 6.37
C MET A 30 1.35 5.96 6.61
N GLY A 31 0.20 5.43 6.24
CA GLY A 31 -1.10 6.06 6.49
C GLY A 31 -2.19 5.00 6.61
N HIS A 32 -3.25 5.27 7.36
CA HIS A 32 -4.28 4.26 7.58
C HIS A 32 -5.06 3.92 6.29
N LEU A 33 -5.48 4.96 5.55
CA LEU A 33 -6.32 4.83 4.36
C LEU A 33 -5.48 4.58 3.10
N PRO A 34 -5.87 3.65 2.22
CA PRO A 34 -5.19 3.46 0.96
C PRO A 34 -5.48 4.56 -0.06
N PHE A 35 -4.61 4.65 -1.08
CA PHE A 35 -4.86 5.46 -2.26
C PHE A 35 -5.95 4.88 -3.15
N TYR A 36 -5.99 3.57 -3.38
CA TYR A 36 -7.00 2.94 -4.25
C TYR A 36 -7.74 1.83 -3.54
N ALA A 37 -8.97 1.58 -3.97
CA ALA A 37 -9.74 0.51 -3.36
C ALA A 37 -9.30 -0.87 -3.84
N VAL A 38 -8.98 -1.76 -2.90
CA VAL A 38 -8.65 -3.17 -3.18
C VAL A 38 -9.67 -4.20 -2.70
N ALA A 39 -10.64 -3.82 -1.86
CA ALA A 39 -11.63 -4.74 -1.29
C ALA A 39 -13.05 -4.33 -1.70
N PRO A 40 -13.93 -5.25 -2.18
CA PRO A 40 -15.26 -4.90 -2.73
C PRO A 40 -16.12 -4.12 -1.74
N THR A 41 -16.19 -4.60 -0.51
CA THR A 41 -16.95 -3.97 0.60
C THR A 41 -16.43 -2.60 1.05
N LYS A 42 -15.24 -2.21 0.60
CA LYS A 42 -14.56 -0.94 0.84
C LYS A 42 -14.38 -0.14 -0.46
N ASN A 43 -15.01 -0.58 -1.54
CA ASN A 43 -14.94 0.06 -2.84
C ASN A 43 -15.93 1.23 -2.96
N LYS A 44 -15.82 2.20 -2.05
CA LYS A 44 -16.77 3.31 -1.94
C LYS A 44 -16.11 4.59 -1.46
N MET A 45 -16.83 5.69 -1.65
CA MET A 45 -16.44 7.00 -1.12
C MET A 45 -16.34 6.94 0.40
N GLY A 46 -15.20 7.40 0.94
CA GLY A 46 -14.97 7.42 2.38
C GLY A 46 -13.97 6.36 2.84
N ASP A 47 -13.71 5.32 2.03
CA ASP A 47 -12.73 4.27 2.37
C ASP A 47 -11.38 4.42 1.65
N VAL A 48 -11.25 5.45 0.79
CA VAL A 48 -10.00 5.76 0.07
C VAL A 48 -9.67 7.24 0.17
N LEU A 49 -8.39 7.58 0.04
CA LEU A 49 -7.91 8.96 -0.04
C LEU A 49 -8.37 9.64 -1.34
N ALA A 50 -8.75 10.90 -1.22
CA ALA A 50 -9.04 11.76 -2.36
C ALA A 50 -7.75 12.16 -3.06
N LYS A 51 -7.82 12.44 -4.37
CA LYS A 51 -6.68 12.93 -5.15
C LYS A 51 -5.48 11.97 -5.11
N ALA A 52 -5.75 10.66 -5.18
CA ALA A 52 -4.74 9.61 -5.12
C ALA A 52 -3.55 9.86 -6.07
N ASP A 53 -3.82 10.20 -7.33
CA ASP A 53 -2.76 10.46 -8.31
C ASP A 53 -1.91 11.69 -7.95
N GLU A 54 -2.50 12.77 -7.43
CA GLU A 54 -1.76 13.95 -6.96
C GLU A 54 -0.87 13.59 -5.75
N LEU A 55 -1.39 12.79 -4.82
CA LEU A 55 -0.63 12.35 -3.64
C LEU A 55 0.53 11.45 -4.03
N ILE A 56 0.32 10.51 -4.96
CA ILE A 56 1.37 9.64 -5.49
C ILE A 56 2.43 10.46 -6.21
N THR A 57 2.03 11.42 -7.05
CA THR A 57 2.95 12.32 -7.74
C THR A 57 3.82 13.11 -6.75
N MET A 58 3.23 13.58 -5.65
CA MET A 58 3.98 14.25 -4.58
C MET A 58 4.97 13.29 -3.90
N LEU A 59 4.56 12.06 -3.57
CA LEU A 59 5.45 11.07 -2.95
C LEU A 59 6.61 10.67 -3.89
N GLU A 60 6.33 10.50 -5.18
CA GLU A 60 7.34 10.18 -6.20
C GLU A 60 8.33 11.34 -6.40
N LYS A 61 7.87 12.61 -6.40
CA LYS A 61 8.73 13.80 -6.44
C LYS A 61 9.80 13.78 -5.34
N TYR A 62 9.47 13.22 -4.17
CA TYR A 62 10.40 13.09 -3.05
C TYR A 62 11.05 11.70 -2.95
N ASN A 63 10.98 10.87 -3.99
CA ASN A 63 11.59 9.54 -4.06
C ASN A 63 11.19 8.65 -2.86
N VAL A 64 9.91 8.65 -2.51
CA VAL A 64 9.34 7.70 -1.54
C VAL A 64 9.31 6.32 -2.17
N HIS A 65 9.89 5.35 -1.46
CA HIS A 65 10.04 3.97 -1.92
C HIS A 65 8.74 3.17 -1.76
N LEU A 66 8.10 3.33 -0.59
CA LEU A 66 6.97 2.50 -0.18
C LEU A 66 5.94 3.33 0.58
N TYR A 67 4.68 3.17 0.21
CA TYR A 67 3.52 3.58 0.99
C TYR A 67 2.82 2.37 1.61
N ILE A 68 2.69 2.33 2.93
CA ILE A 68 1.99 1.25 3.64
C ILE A 68 0.63 1.74 4.14
N SER A 69 -0.41 0.97 3.84
CA SER A 69 -1.78 1.25 4.28
C SER A 69 -2.51 0.03 4.79
N GLY A 70 -3.55 0.29 5.59
CA GLY A 70 -4.46 -0.71 6.14
C GLY A 70 -5.89 -0.45 5.67
N HIS A 71 -6.82 -0.39 6.63
CA HIS A 71 -8.25 -0.06 6.49
C HIS A 71 -9.10 -1.05 5.68
N HIS A 72 -8.59 -1.56 4.57
CA HIS A 72 -9.29 -2.45 3.66
C HIS A 72 -9.28 -3.90 4.12
N HIS A 73 -8.42 -4.24 5.08
CA HIS A 73 -8.32 -5.59 5.65
C HIS A 73 -8.11 -6.67 4.58
N ALA A 74 -7.53 -6.32 3.44
CA ALA A 74 -7.21 -7.22 2.35
C ALA A 74 -5.75 -6.99 1.98
N TYR A 75 -4.95 -8.05 2.05
CA TYR A 75 -3.53 -7.98 1.71
C TYR A 75 -3.35 -7.90 0.19
N PHE A 76 -2.55 -6.94 -0.25
CA PHE A 76 -2.17 -6.82 -1.66
C PHE A 76 -0.83 -6.07 -1.78
N PRO A 77 0.24 -6.71 -2.30
CA PRO A 77 1.47 -6.01 -2.65
C PRO A 77 1.32 -5.43 -4.05
N ALA A 78 1.43 -4.11 -4.18
CA ALA A 78 1.15 -3.42 -5.44
C ALA A 78 2.18 -2.35 -5.77
N TYR A 79 2.06 -1.81 -6.98
CA TYR A 79 2.74 -0.59 -7.39
C TYR A 79 1.84 0.30 -8.25
N LYS A 80 2.16 1.59 -8.26
CA LYS A 80 1.58 2.59 -9.15
C LYS A 80 2.69 3.56 -9.54
N GLY A 81 2.96 3.69 -10.84
CA GLY A 81 4.13 4.43 -11.30
C GLY A 81 5.40 3.79 -10.73
N ASN A 82 6.21 4.59 -10.06
CA ASN A 82 7.44 4.19 -9.37
C ASN A 82 7.24 3.95 -7.86
N LEU A 83 6.04 4.18 -7.32
CA LEU A 83 5.76 4.00 -5.90
C LEU A 83 5.23 2.59 -5.60
N LYS A 84 5.88 1.88 -4.68
CA LYS A 84 5.35 0.64 -4.10
C LYS A 84 4.22 0.95 -3.12
N LEU A 85 3.14 0.16 -3.17
CA LEU A 85 1.97 0.27 -2.32
C LEU A 85 1.76 -1.06 -1.60
N LEU A 86 1.89 -1.08 -0.28
CA LEU A 86 1.58 -2.25 0.53
C LEU A 86 0.24 -2.07 1.23
N TYR A 87 -0.74 -2.87 0.84
CA TYR A 87 -1.99 -3.04 1.58
C TYR A 87 -1.76 -4.17 2.58
N SER A 88 -1.62 -3.85 3.87
CA SER A 88 -1.10 -4.78 4.89
C SER A 88 -2.07 -5.90 5.31
N GLY A 89 -3.32 -5.83 4.87
CA GLY A 89 -4.37 -6.77 5.28
C GLY A 89 -4.84 -6.53 6.71
N ALA A 90 -5.19 -7.61 7.42
CA ALA A 90 -5.64 -7.56 8.81
C ALA A 90 -4.99 -8.69 9.61
N LEU A 91 -4.33 -8.37 10.72
CA LEU A 91 -3.86 -9.37 11.67
C LEU A 91 -5.00 -9.90 12.54
N GLY A 92 -5.88 -8.99 13.00
CA GLY A 92 -7.05 -9.29 13.82
C GLY A 92 -8.35 -9.39 13.00
N SER A 93 -9.49 -9.06 13.59
CA SER A 93 -10.78 -9.38 12.99
C SER A 93 -11.10 -8.69 11.65
N GLY A 94 -11.91 -9.40 10.85
CA GLY A 94 -12.54 -8.88 9.64
C GLY A 94 -11.64 -8.81 8.41
N PRO A 95 -10.86 -9.86 8.06
CA PRO A 95 -10.20 -9.92 6.77
C PRO A 95 -11.25 -9.86 5.65
N ARG A 96 -10.89 -9.29 4.50
CA ARG A 96 -11.78 -9.08 3.35
C ARG A 96 -11.19 -9.67 2.08
N THR A 97 -12.06 -10.02 1.14
CA THR A 97 -11.67 -10.45 -0.20
C THR A 97 -11.09 -9.29 -1.00
N LEU A 98 -10.27 -9.61 -2.00
CA LEU A 98 -9.81 -8.67 -3.02
C LEU A 98 -10.86 -8.51 -4.11
N ILE A 99 -10.92 -7.32 -4.71
CA ILE A 99 -11.77 -7.05 -5.89
C ILE A 99 -11.29 -7.94 -7.03
N GLY A 100 -12.23 -8.64 -7.69
CA GLY A 100 -11.93 -9.51 -8.82
C GLY A 100 -11.21 -10.80 -8.45
N SER A 101 -11.22 -11.20 -7.18
CA SER A 101 -10.64 -12.45 -6.70
C SER A 101 -11.69 -13.36 -6.07
N ASN A 102 -11.53 -14.67 -6.27
CA ASN A 102 -12.31 -15.71 -5.59
C ASN A 102 -11.58 -16.28 -4.36
N LEU A 103 -10.43 -15.73 -3.99
CA LEU A 103 -9.69 -16.16 -2.81
C LEU A 103 -10.48 -15.86 -1.53
N SER A 104 -10.45 -16.80 -0.59
CA SER A 104 -10.99 -16.57 0.74
C SER A 104 -10.23 -15.43 1.44
N PRO A 105 -10.93 -14.59 2.23
CA PRO A 105 -10.28 -13.62 3.09
C PRO A 105 -9.34 -14.32 4.05
N ARG A 106 -8.18 -13.72 4.32
CA ARG A 106 -7.21 -14.27 5.26
C ARG A 106 -6.64 -13.19 6.15
N ASN A 107 -6.31 -13.60 7.36
CA ASN A 107 -5.52 -12.79 8.26
C ASN A 107 -4.07 -12.82 7.84
N THR A 108 -3.39 -11.68 7.87
CA THR A 108 -2.04 -11.55 7.36
C THR A 108 -1.11 -10.83 8.30
N LEU A 109 0.13 -11.30 8.34
CA LEU A 109 1.29 -10.58 8.86
C LEU A 109 2.31 -10.45 7.73
N THR A 110 2.81 -9.23 7.48
CA THR A 110 3.86 -9.01 6.49
C THR A 110 5.14 -8.59 7.18
N VAL A 111 6.22 -9.34 6.93
CA VAL A 111 7.60 -8.94 7.23
C VAL A 111 8.14 -8.20 6.02
N VAL A 112 8.67 -6.99 6.24
CA VAL A 112 9.28 -6.17 5.19
C VAL A 112 10.78 -6.15 5.41
N ASP A 113 11.52 -6.84 4.57
CA ASP A 113 12.98 -6.82 4.55
C ASP A 113 13.46 -5.63 3.71
N ILE A 114 14.42 -4.86 4.24
CA ILE A 114 14.95 -3.65 3.59
C ILE A 114 16.43 -3.87 3.27
N ASN A 115 16.77 -3.84 1.98
CA ASN A 115 18.15 -3.77 1.52
C ASN A 115 18.46 -2.32 1.10
N LEU A 116 19.20 -1.60 1.95
CA LEU A 116 19.56 -0.20 1.72
C LEU A 116 20.68 -0.02 0.68
N GLU A 117 21.45 -1.06 0.38
CA GLU A 117 22.51 -1.00 -0.64
C GLU A 117 21.92 -1.10 -2.03
N GLU A 118 20.94 -1.99 -2.22
CA GLU A 118 20.22 -2.16 -3.49
C GLU A 118 19.02 -1.23 -3.63
N ASN A 119 18.67 -0.47 -2.58
CA ASN A 119 17.43 0.31 -2.49
C ASN A 119 16.19 -0.54 -2.82
N LYS A 120 16.12 -1.75 -2.25
CA LYS A 120 15.03 -2.71 -2.46
C LYS A 120 14.32 -3.04 -1.16
N SER A 121 13.06 -3.42 -1.29
CA SER A 121 12.28 -4.04 -0.23
C SER A 121 11.69 -5.35 -0.73
N PHE A 122 11.63 -6.33 0.15
CA PHE A 122 11.04 -7.65 -0.08
C PHE A 122 9.95 -7.90 0.96
N TYR A 123 8.88 -8.60 0.57
CA TYR A 123 7.75 -8.89 1.45
C TYR A 123 7.61 -10.39 1.63
N THR A 124 7.66 -10.84 2.89
CA THR A 124 7.20 -12.17 3.26
C THR A 124 5.89 -12.02 4.02
N THR A 125 4.79 -12.42 3.39
CA THR A 125 3.46 -12.34 4.00
C THR A 125 2.96 -13.71 4.39
N TYR A 126 2.53 -13.87 5.64
CA TYR A 126 2.02 -15.10 6.20
C TYR A 126 0.50 -15.06 6.27
N ASP A 127 -0.17 -16.14 5.89
CA ASP A 127 -1.55 -16.42 6.31
C ASP A 127 -1.53 -16.82 7.78
N MET A 128 -2.18 -16.05 8.64
CA MET A 128 -2.09 -16.24 10.08
C MET A 128 -2.93 -17.40 10.61
N ASN A 129 -3.79 -18.01 9.78
CA ASN A 129 -4.51 -19.23 10.15
C ASN A 129 -3.63 -20.47 9.95
N SER A 130 -2.85 -20.50 8.87
CA SER A 130 -2.01 -21.66 8.50
C SER A 130 -0.53 -21.48 8.79
N LEU A 131 -0.08 -20.24 9.03
CA LEU A 131 1.32 -19.80 9.07
C LEU A 131 2.09 -20.07 7.78
N ALA A 132 1.40 -20.38 6.68
CA ALA A 132 2.01 -20.55 5.38
C ALA A 132 2.31 -19.18 4.74
N VAL A 133 3.39 -19.12 3.96
CA VAL A 133 3.69 -17.93 3.14
C VAL A 133 2.65 -17.83 2.02
N VAL A 134 2.06 -16.66 1.87
CA VAL A 134 1.14 -16.32 0.78
C VAL A 134 1.94 -16.25 -0.52
N ASN A 135 1.57 -17.07 -1.52
CA ASN A 135 2.17 -17.00 -2.84
C ASN A 135 1.63 -15.77 -3.60
N PRO A 136 2.45 -14.75 -3.93
CA PRO A 136 1.96 -13.56 -4.62
C PRO A 136 1.30 -13.87 -5.97
N GLN A 137 1.67 -14.96 -6.64
CA GLN A 137 1.13 -15.34 -7.95
C GLN A 137 -0.33 -15.79 -7.91
N GLU A 138 -0.87 -16.14 -6.74
CA GLU A 138 -2.29 -16.45 -6.59
C GLU A 138 -3.16 -15.18 -6.54
N LEU A 139 -2.55 -14.03 -6.24
CA LEU A 139 -3.24 -12.75 -6.15
C LEU A 139 -3.48 -12.17 -7.57
N PRO A 140 -4.57 -11.42 -7.79
CA PRO A 140 -4.84 -10.79 -9.08
C PRO A 140 -3.67 -9.93 -9.56
N GLU A 141 -3.32 -10.00 -10.85
CA GLU A 141 -2.26 -9.15 -11.42
C GLU A 141 -2.60 -7.66 -11.40
N LYS A 142 -3.89 -7.33 -11.42
CA LYS A 142 -4.42 -5.96 -11.41
C LYS A 142 -5.70 -5.92 -10.59
N ILE A 143 -5.84 -4.88 -9.80
CA ILE A 143 -7.10 -4.54 -9.14
C ILE A 143 -7.58 -3.19 -9.65
N THR A 144 -8.85 -3.11 -10.04
CA THR A 144 -9.53 -1.86 -10.43
C THR A 144 -10.63 -1.56 -9.42
N GLY A 145 -10.42 -0.53 -8.61
CA GLY A 145 -11.40 0.03 -7.69
C GLY A 145 -12.14 1.23 -8.30
N ILE A 146 -12.99 1.84 -7.48
CA ILE A 146 -13.84 2.99 -7.82
C ILE A 146 -13.05 4.22 -8.24
N ASN A 147 -11.79 4.33 -7.80
CA ASN A 147 -10.95 5.51 -7.99
C ASN A 147 -9.64 5.22 -8.74
N GLY A 148 -9.56 4.09 -9.44
CA GLY A 148 -8.43 3.75 -10.29
C GLY A 148 -7.96 2.31 -10.13
N SER A 149 -6.86 1.99 -10.80
CA SER A 149 -6.25 0.67 -10.76
C SER A 149 -4.83 0.69 -10.22
N VAL A 150 -4.46 -0.41 -9.58
CA VAL A 150 -3.10 -0.76 -9.15
C VAL A 150 -2.70 -2.12 -9.72
N LEU A 151 -1.40 -2.30 -9.94
CA LEU A 151 -0.84 -3.56 -10.44
C LEU A 151 -0.16 -4.29 -9.29
N ARG A 152 -0.26 -5.62 -9.26
CA ARG A 152 0.48 -6.45 -8.31
C ARG A 152 1.97 -6.26 -8.53
N GLU A 153 2.72 -6.14 -7.44
CA GLU A 153 4.18 -6.13 -7.52
C GLU A 153 4.67 -7.42 -8.17
N LYS A 154 5.51 -7.28 -9.20
CA LYS A 154 6.22 -8.41 -9.79
C LYS A 154 7.39 -8.75 -8.88
N GLU A 155 7.58 -10.03 -8.59
CA GLU A 155 8.83 -10.48 -7.97
C GLU A 155 9.99 -10.03 -8.87
N ALA A 156 11.00 -9.41 -8.25
CA ALA A 156 12.20 -8.92 -8.92
C ALA A 156 13.20 -10.06 -9.13
#